data_AF-A0A2E6MQK1-F1
#
_entry.id   AF-A0A2E6MQK1-F1
#
_cell.length_a   1.000
_cell.length_b   1.000
_cell.length_c   1.000
_cell.angle_alpha   90.00
_cell.angle_beta   90.00
_cell.angle_gamma   90.00
#
_symmetry.space_group_name_H-M   'P 1'
#
loop_
_entity.id
_entity.type
_entity.pdbx_description
1 polymer ?
#
loop_
_entity_poly.entity_id
_entity_poly.type
_entity_poly.pdbx_seq_one_letter_code
_entity_poly.pdbx_strand_id
1 'polypeptide(L)'
;MSKFVNVANGNYKLTVQPGGTITMDTGVASGQFIVTGDLTVQGATTFVSSTNIDIKDNIITLNKGETGAGVGLGTSGIRIDRGTLPDAQIVFDETITYNEPVTQTIKQGAFKFKDENNDNVGFFLTHIATGGSNLNLINQGTGVINVSGTANYENQVQFDDDIPNRKFVVDRIQNAFLGFSSPQITSGDTQVKVTDISEDSTISQAFVDINGQRTATFFEERTELFDIMIKGSTISSYLSNSDLVLESPGTGSIRIDDTLHINSTPGLDDSILDPAAPSDGVKIYAKAEGNGNTGIYYVNSTSERDELISRNRSLLYGMLF
;
A
#
# COMPACT_ATOMS: atom_id res chain seq x y z
N MET A 1 -48.17 76.51 -17.34
CA MET A 1 -46.92 77.15 -17.81
C MET A 1 -45.76 76.22 -17.50
N SER A 2 -45.20 75.52 -18.48
CA SER A 2 -43.96 74.75 -18.29
C SER A 2 -42.78 75.72 -18.21
N LYS A 3 -42.09 75.77 -17.08
CA LYS A 3 -40.92 76.62 -16.84
C LYS A 3 -39.67 75.75 -16.82
N PHE A 4 -38.91 75.75 -17.90
CA PHE A 4 -37.52 75.31 -17.84
C PHE A 4 -36.72 76.38 -17.07
N VAL A 5 -35.95 75.96 -16.07
CA VAL A 5 -35.04 76.86 -15.34
C VAL A 5 -33.63 76.58 -15.87
N ASN A 6 -33.04 77.55 -16.56
CA ASN A 6 -31.65 77.50 -17.01
C ASN A 6 -30.84 78.57 -16.28
N VAL A 7 -29.79 78.16 -15.56
CA VAL A 7 -28.86 79.05 -14.85
C VAL A 7 -27.58 79.13 -15.65
N ALA A 8 -27.49 80.09 -16.57
CA ALA A 8 -26.39 80.18 -17.54
C ALA A 8 -25.03 80.52 -16.90
N ASN A 9 -25.02 81.20 -15.74
CA ASN A 9 -23.81 81.58 -15.01
C ASN A 9 -24.01 81.33 -13.51
N GLY A 10 -23.12 80.55 -12.88
CA GLY A 10 -23.12 80.29 -11.43
C GLY A 10 -23.75 78.95 -11.03
N ASN A 11 -23.89 78.75 -9.71
CA ASN A 11 -24.38 77.50 -9.12
C ASN A 11 -25.88 77.59 -8.79
N TYR A 12 -26.58 76.47 -8.89
CA TYR A 12 -27.95 76.32 -8.38
C TYR A 12 -27.92 75.61 -7.01
N LYS A 13 -28.44 76.27 -5.96
CA LYS A 13 -28.52 75.71 -4.61
C LYS A 13 -29.96 75.74 -4.11
N LEU A 14 -30.47 74.58 -3.72
CA LEU A 14 -31.72 74.46 -2.97
C LEU A 14 -31.40 74.29 -1.49
N THR A 15 -32.07 75.04 -0.62
CA THR A 15 -31.94 74.94 0.84
C THR A 15 -33.33 74.92 1.45
N VAL A 16 -33.56 74.00 2.38
CA VAL A 16 -34.80 73.91 3.16
C VAL A 16 -34.48 74.15 4.63
N GLN A 17 -35.50 74.51 5.41
CA GLN A 17 -35.39 74.61 6.86
C GLN A 17 -34.95 73.27 7.50
N PRO A 18 -34.37 73.26 8.70
CA PRO A 18 -34.04 72.03 9.42
C PRO A 18 -35.23 71.06 9.50
N GLY A 19 -35.01 69.79 9.17
CA GLY A 19 -36.06 68.76 9.09
C GLY A 19 -36.98 68.86 7.86
N GLY A 20 -36.78 69.85 6.98
CA GLY A 20 -37.50 69.94 5.71
C GLY A 20 -37.06 68.87 4.71
N THR A 21 -37.95 68.55 3.77
CA THR A 21 -37.71 67.55 2.72
C THR A 21 -37.67 68.22 1.36
N ILE A 22 -36.74 67.79 0.49
CA ILE A 22 -36.76 68.12 -0.93
C ILE A 22 -37.23 66.86 -1.68
N THR A 23 -38.34 66.99 -2.42
CA THR A 23 -38.89 65.88 -3.22
C THR A 23 -38.79 66.24 -4.70
N MET A 24 -38.14 65.37 -5.48
CA MET A 24 -38.14 65.44 -6.94
C MET A 24 -39.29 64.57 -7.47
N ASP A 25 -40.50 65.13 -7.53
CA ASP A 25 -41.69 64.43 -8.00
C ASP A 25 -41.81 64.55 -9.53
N THR A 26 -41.85 63.39 -10.20
CA THR A 26 -41.95 63.29 -11.66
C THR A 26 -43.31 62.71 -12.12
N GLY A 27 -44.25 62.51 -11.19
CA GLY A 27 -45.59 61.95 -11.45
C GLY A 27 -45.63 60.42 -11.45
N VAL A 28 -46.84 59.86 -11.48
CA VAL A 28 -47.06 58.40 -11.46
C VAL A 28 -46.72 57.74 -12.79
N ALA A 29 -45.82 56.75 -12.73
CA ALA A 29 -45.50 55.76 -13.77
C ALA A 29 -44.79 56.21 -15.07
N SER A 30 -44.21 57.43 -15.16
CA SER A 30 -43.53 57.83 -16.41
C SER A 30 -42.38 58.86 -16.27
N GLY A 31 -41.84 59.07 -15.08
CA GLY A 31 -40.81 60.08 -14.84
C GLY A 31 -39.38 59.53 -14.80
N GLN A 32 -38.40 60.37 -15.13
CA GLN A 32 -36.98 60.04 -15.02
C GLN A 32 -36.22 61.19 -14.36
N PHE A 33 -35.42 60.87 -13.35
CA PHE A 33 -34.42 61.77 -12.81
C PHE A 33 -33.06 61.39 -13.37
N ILE A 34 -32.44 62.31 -14.13
CA ILE A 34 -31.12 62.11 -14.74
C ILE A 34 -30.13 63.07 -14.08
N VAL A 35 -29.06 62.53 -13.51
CA VAL A 35 -27.89 63.30 -13.08
C VAL A 35 -26.77 63.01 -14.06
N THR A 36 -26.36 64.01 -14.84
CA THR A 36 -25.33 63.86 -15.87
C THR A 36 -23.90 64.06 -15.35
N GLY A 37 -23.76 64.55 -14.12
CA GLY A 37 -22.48 64.71 -13.43
C GLY A 37 -22.36 63.79 -12.22
N ASP A 38 -21.32 64.02 -11.41
CA ASP A 38 -21.06 63.22 -10.21
C ASP A 38 -22.18 63.40 -9.16
N LEU A 39 -22.53 62.30 -8.49
CA LEU A 39 -23.44 62.30 -7.36
C LEU A 39 -22.65 62.09 -6.06
N THR A 40 -22.61 63.11 -5.21
CA THR A 40 -22.08 62.99 -3.85
C THR A 40 -23.23 63.09 -2.85
N VAL A 41 -23.45 62.02 -2.07
CA VAL A 41 -24.44 62.00 -0.98
C VAL A 41 -23.70 62.06 0.35
N GLN A 42 -23.89 63.16 1.09
CA GLN A 42 -23.31 63.34 2.42
C GLN A 42 -24.42 63.16 3.46
N GLY A 43 -24.58 61.93 3.92
CA GLY A 43 -25.57 61.53 4.92
C GLY A 43 -25.21 60.19 5.55
N ALA A 44 -25.95 59.79 6.59
CA ALA A 44 -25.68 58.54 7.29
C ALA A 44 -26.18 57.29 6.53
N THR A 45 -27.24 57.44 5.73
CA THR A 45 -27.88 56.34 5.01
C THR A 45 -28.31 56.78 3.61
N THR A 46 -28.34 55.82 2.69
CA THR A 46 -28.96 55.96 1.36
C THR A 46 -29.83 54.74 1.14
N PHE A 47 -31.10 54.95 0.82
CA PHE A 47 -32.03 53.88 0.46
C PHE A 47 -32.30 53.95 -1.04
N VAL A 48 -32.15 52.82 -1.73
CA VAL A 48 -32.48 52.67 -3.15
C VAL A 48 -33.51 51.56 -3.27
N SER A 49 -34.71 51.90 -3.74
CA SER A 49 -35.77 50.93 -4.00
C SER A 49 -35.89 50.76 -5.52
N SER A 50 -35.18 49.77 -6.04
CA SER A 50 -35.18 49.40 -7.45
C SER A 50 -35.13 47.88 -7.60
N THR A 51 -35.62 47.37 -8.73
CA THR A 51 -35.50 45.95 -9.06
C THR A 51 -34.07 45.58 -9.46
N ASN A 52 -33.40 46.49 -10.17
CA ASN A 52 -32.02 46.33 -10.64
C ASN A 52 -31.19 47.55 -10.24
N ILE A 53 -29.89 47.35 -10.06
CA ILE A 53 -28.88 48.40 -9.94
C ILE A 53 -27.72 48.01 -10.87
N ASP A 54 -27.48 48.80 -11.91
CA ASP A 54 -26.37 48.60 -12.84
C ASP A 54 -25.22 49.56 -12.49
N ILE A 55 -24.07 49.00 -12.11
CA ILE A 55 -22.87 49.76 -11.74
C ILE A 55 -21.78 49.46 -12.78
N LYS A 56 -21.27 50.51 -13.45
CA LYS A 56 -20.18 50.38 -14.43
C LYS A 56 -18.78 50.45 -13.82
N ASP A 57 -18.68 50.78 -12.54
CA ASP A 57 -17.40 50.94 -11.87
C ASP A 57 -16.65 49.61 -11.76
N ASN A 58 -15.32 49.66 -11.89
CA ASN A 58 -14.47 48.48 -11.77
C ASN A 58 -14.35 47.97 -10.32
N ILE A 59 -14.52 48.85 -9.32
CA ILE A 59 -14.31 48.56 -7.90
C ILE A 59 -15.38 49.26 -7.06
N ILE A 60 -16.02 48.51 -6.17
CA ILE A 60 -16.86 49.06 -5.09
C ILE A 60 -16.01 49.14 -3.82
N THR A 61 -15.76 50.35 -3.32
CA THR A 61 -15.01 50.56 -2.06
C THR A 61 -15.96 50.62 -0.89
N LEU A 62 -15.97 49.59 -0.05
CA LEU A 62 -16.63 49.59 1.25
C LEU A 62 -15.70 50.13 2.33
N ASN A 63 -16.25 50.65 3.42
CA ASN A 63 -15.47 51.14 4.58
C ASN A 63 -14.50 52.29 4.21
N LYS A 64 -14.88 53.11 3.22
CA LYS A 64 -14.07 54.25 2.76
C LYS A 64 -14.07 55.37 3.80
N GLY A 65 -12.89 55.85 4.15
CA GLY A 65 -12.72 56.96 5.10
C GLY A 65 -12.29 56.54 6.51
N GLU A 66 -12.08 55.25 6.76
CA GLU A 66 -11.43 54.79 7.99
C GLU A 66 -10.02 55.38 8.14
N THR A 67 -9.69 55.79 9.36
CA THR A 67 -8.39 56.37 9.72
C THR A 67 -7.53 55.41 10.55
N GLY A 68 -8.13 54.37 11.12
CA GLY A 68 -7.47 53.30 11.85
C GLY A 68 -6.98 52.15 10.95
N ALA A 69 -6.30 51.18 11.55
CA ALA A 69 -5.90 49.95 10.86
C ALA A 69 -7.09 48.97 10.77
N GLY A 70 -7.32 48.42 9.59
CA GLY A 70 -8.38 47.43 9.35
C GLY A 70 -9.79 48.01 9.31
N VAL A 71 -10.79 47.16 9.49
CA VAL A 71 -12.19 47.54 9.60
C VAL A 71 -12.53 47.91 11.05
N GLY A 72 -12.82 49.19 11.32
CA GLY A 72 -13.05 49.69 12.69
C GLY A 72 -14.22 49.02 13.42
N LEU A 73 -15.24 48.56 12.69
CA LEU A 73 -16.37 47.80 13.23
C LEU A 73 -16.15 46.27 13.23
N GLY A 74 -14.92 45.83 12.95
CA GLY A 74 -14.51 44.42 12.89
C GLY A 74 -14.92 43.67 11.63
N THR A 75 -15.99 44.09 10.94
CA THR A 75 -16.45 43.45 9.69
C THR A 75 -16.95 44.45 8.65
N SER A 76 -16.69 44.17 7.37
CA SER A 76 -17.21 44.95 6.23
C SER A 76 -17.53 44.01 5.07
N GLY A 77 -18.66 44.22 4.39
CA GLY A 77 -19.05 43.35 3.29
C GLY A 77 -20.47 43.56 2.78
N ILE A 78 -21.02 42.51 2.17
CA ILE A 78 -22.32 42.50 1.51
C ILE A 78 -23.23 41.50 2.23
N ARG A 79 -24.47 41.92 2.46
CA ARG A 79 -25.54 41.13 3.09
C ARG A 79 -26.67 40.88 2.09
N ILE A 80 -27.22 39.67 2.12
CA ILE A 80 -28.34 39.23 1.30
C ILE A 80 -29.49 38.92 2.25
N ASP A 81 -30.56 39.71 2.14
CA ASP A 81 -31.83 39.45 2.83
C ASP A 81 -32.47 38.17 2.27
N ARG A 82 -32.75 37.21 3.16
CA ARG A 82 -33.33 35.90 2.80
C ARG A 82 -34.73 35.71 3.37
N GLY A 83 -35.42 36.80 3.70
CA GLY A 83 -36.81 36.82 4.14
C GLY A 83 -36.96 36.23 5.54
N THR A 84 -37.55 35.04 5.63
CA THR A 84 -37.74 34.35 6.93
C THR A 84 -36.55 33.50 7.35
N LEU A 85 -35.54 33.35 6.48
CA LEU A 85 -34.30 32.65 6.79
C LEU A 85 -33.24 33.65 7.24
N PRO A 86 -32.25 33.21 8.04
CA PRO A 86 -31.11 34.04 8.37
C PRO A 86 -30.41 34.58 7.13
N ASP A 87 -30.17 35.89 7.14
CA ASP A 87 -29.51 36.60 6.05
C ASP A 87 -28.09 36.09 5.84
N ALA A 88 -27.71 35.88 4.58
CA ALA A 88 -26.37 35.42 4.23
C ALA A 88 -25.44 36.62 4.00
N GLN A 89 -24.17 36.48 4.35
CA GLN A 89 -23.19 37.54 4.32
C GLN A 89 -21.87 37.04 3.76
N ILE A 90 -21.27 37.85 2.89
CA ILE A 90 -19.84 37.79 2.53
C ILE A 90 -19.18 39.00 3.16
N VAL A 91 -18.32 38.76 4.15
CA VAL A 91 -17.63 39.83 4.88
C VAL A 91 -16.14 39.56 4.98
N PHE A 92 -15.36 40.63 5.01
CA PHE A 92 -14.03 40.60 5.60
C PHE A 92 -14.17 40.73 7.11
N ASP A 93 -13.59 39.80 7.87
CA ASP A 93 -13.75 39.69 9.32
C ASP A 93 -12.39 39.71 10.02
N GLU A 94 -12.13 40.79 10.76
CA GLU A 94 -10.88 41.05 11.47
C GLU A 94 -10.65 40.08 12.64
N THR A 95 -11.66 39.34 13.09
CA THR A 95 -11.48 38.42 14.23
C THR A 95 -10.85 37.09 13.82
N ILE A 96 -10.84 36.78 12.52
CA ILE A 96 -10.33 35.51 12.01
C ILE A 96 -8.82 35.54 12.00
N THR A 97 -8.23 34.50 12.59
CA THR A 97 -6.78 34.29 12.55
C THR A 97 -6.44 33.03 11.76
N TYR A 98 -5.32 33.07 11.04
CA TYR A 98 -4.81 31.94 10.29
C TYR A 98 -3.29 31.98 10.25
N ASN A 99 -2.64 30.82 10.20
CA ASN A 99 -1.19 30.75 10.06
C ASN A 99 -0.79 31.02 8.61
N GLU A 100 0.07 31.99 8.37
CA GLU A 100 0.57 32.26 7.02
C GLU A 100 1.58 31.15 6.63
N PRO A 101 1.37 30.40 5.54
CA PRO A 101 2.16 29.20 5.25
C PRO A 101 3.65 29.43 4.94
N VAL A 102 4.02 30.62 4.47
CA VAL A 102 5.39 30.96 4.07
C VAL A 102 6.18 31.52 5.26
N THR A 103 5.61 32.47 6.00
CA THR A 103 6.27 33.12 7.13
C THR A 103 6.05 32.41 8.45
N GLN A 104 5.11 31.46 8.52
CA GLN A 104 4.74 30.72 9.74
C GLN A 104 4.37 31.68 10.89
N THR A 105 3.67 32.76 10.56
CA THR A 105 3.17 33.75 11.51
C THR A 105 1.66 33.80 11.47
N ILE A 106 1.04 34.10 12.60
CA ILE A 106 -0.41 34.29 12.66
C ILE A 106 -0.74 35.63 12.00
N LYS A 107 -1.57 35.57 10.95
CA LYS A 107 -2.22 36.73 10.34
C LYS A 107 -3.66 36.85 10.83
N GLN A 108 -4.17 38.07 10.76
CA GLN A 108 -5.49 38.45 11.20
C GLN A 108 -6.27 39.05 10.02
N GLY A 109 -7.57 38.81 9.98
CA GLY A 109 -8.46 39.29 8.92
C GLY A 109 -8.56 38.31 7.76
N ALA A 110 -9.76 37.78 7.52
CA ALA A 110 -10.02 36.93 6.37
C ALA A 110 -11.46 37.08 5.87
N PHE A 111 -11.70 36.68 4.62
CA PHE A 111 -13.06 36.57 4.09
C PHE A 111 -13.79 35.39 4.74
N LYS A 112 -15.04 35.62 5.12
CA LYS A 112 -15.93 34.62 5.69
C LYS A 112 -17.31 34.68 5.06
N PHE A 113 -17.84 33.51 4.74
CA PHE A 113 -19.22 33.30 4.36
C PHE A 113 -19.99 32.82 5.59
N LYS A 114 -20.93 33.63 6.04
CA LYS A 114 -21.70 33.36 7.26
C LYS A 114 -23.14 33.82 7.13
N ASP A 115 -24.00 33.38 8.03
CA ASP A 115 -25.31 33.99 8.21
C ASP A 115 -25.31 35.05 9.33
N GLU A 116 -26.44 35.72 9.53
CA GLU A 116 -26.60 36.73 10.57
C GLU A 116 -26.49 36.17 12.00
N ASN A 117 -26.65 34.86 12.19
CA ASN A 117 -26.44 34.17 13.47
C ASN A 117 -24.96 33.79 13.68
N ASN A 118 -24.08 34.18 12.74
CA ASN A 118 -22.65 33.93 12.72
C ASN A 118 -22.27 32.46 12.43
N ASP A 119 -23.22 31.64 11.96
CA ASP A 119 -22.98 30.28 11.51
C ASP A 119 -22.31 30.29 10.13
N ASN A 120 -21.45 29.30 9.88
CA ASN A 120 -20.74 29.19 8.60
C ASN A 120 -21.71 28.77 7.50
N VAL A 121 -21.70 29.49 6.38
CA VAL A 121 -22.45 29.12 5.18
C VAL A 121 -21.50 28.49 4.16
N GLY A 122 -21.96 27.43 3.49
CA GLY A 122 -21.15 26.71 2.50
C GLY A 122 -20.83 27.56 1.26
N PHE A 123 -19.75 27.20 0.57
CA PHE A 123 -19.35 27.82 -0.68
C PHE A 123 -19.37 26.78 -1.81
N PHE A 124 -20.12 27.06 -2.87
CA PHE A 124 -20.24 26.16 -4.02
C PHE A 124 -19.22 26.54 -5.10
N LEU A 125 -18.28 25.63 -5.36
CA LEU A 125 -17.19 25.81 -6.30
C LEU A 125 -16.95 24.54 -7.11
N THR A 126 -16.45 24.71 -8.33
CA THR A 126 -15.98 23.61 -9.17
C THR A 126 -14.45 23.44 -9.15
N HIS A 127 -13.71 24.53 -8.92
CA HIS A 127 -12.25 24.51 -8.94
C HIS A 127 -11.68 25.63 -8.06
N ILE A 128 -10.45 25.42 -7.55
CA ILE A 128 -9.64 26.43 -6.86
C ILE A 128 -8.26 26.41 -7.51
N ALA A 129 -7.85 27.53 -8.12
CA ALA A 129 -6.53 27.69 -8.71
C ALA A 129 -5.66 28.58 -7.80
N THR A 130 -4.49 28.08 -7.40
CA THR A 130 -3.57 28.76 -6.46
C THR A 130 -2.55 29.68 -7.15
N GLY A 131 -2.50 29.69 -8.49
CA GLY A 131 -1.51 30.47 -9.25
C GLY A 131 -0.08 29.95 -9.12
N GLY A 132 0.11 28.65 -8.85
CA GLY A 132 1.43 28.00 -8.77
C GLY A 132 1.97 27.81 -7.35
N SER A 133 1.22 28.21 -6.32
CA SER A 133 1.54 27.93 -4.92
C SER A 133 0.79 26.70 -4.38
N ASN A 134 1.12 26.27 -3.16
CA ASN A 134 0.40 25.17 -2.51
C ASN A 134 -1.01 25.58 -2.07
N LEU A 135 -1.97 24.65 -2.13
CA LEU A 135 -3.28 24.79 -1.51
C LEU A 135 -3.18 24.40 -0.03
N ASN A 136 -3.23 25.39 0.87
CA ASN A 136 -3.11 25.17 2.31
C ASN A 136 -4.52 25.01 2.92
N LEU A 137 -4.80 23.86 3.52
CA LEU A 137 -6.11 23.49 4.08
C LEU A 137 -5.99 23.20 5.59
N ILE A 138 -7.08 23.40 6.34
CA ILE A 138 -7.20 23.05 7.77
C ILE A 138 -6.11 23.72 8.66
N ASN A 139 -5.73 24.93 8.30
CA ASN A 139 -4.59 25.73 8.78
C ASN A 139 -4.42 25.91 10.31
N GLN A 140 -5.31 25.36 11.16
CA GLN A 140 -5.20 25.24 12.61
C GLN A 140 -6.05 24.05 13.12
N GLY A 141 -5.73 23.52 14.31
CA GLY A 141 -6.54 22.48 14.99
C GLY A 141 -6.23 21.05 14.56
N THR A 142 -7.20 20.14 14.77
CA THR A 142 -7.06 18.68 14.54
C THR A 142 -7.98 18.16 13.44
N GLY A 143 -8.53 19.05 12.62
CA GLY A 143 -9.44 18.69 11.54
C GLY A 143 -8.77 17.88 10.44
N VAL A 144 -9.60 17.35 9.52
CA VAL A 144 -9.15 16.60 8.35
C VAL A 144 -9.89 17.06 7.10
N ILE A 145 -9.30 16.85 5.93
CA ILE A 145 -10.00 16.97 4.66
C ILE A 145 -10.95 15.77 4.57
N ASN A 146 -12.25 16.03 4.68
CA ASN A 146 -13.28 15.01 4.70
C ASN A 146 -14.11 15.04 3.41
N VAL A 147 -14.28 13.87 2.79
CA VAL A 147 -15.22 13.66 1.69
C VAL A 147 -16.43 12.95 2.26
N SER A 148 -17.56 13.65 2.35
CA SER A 148 -18.81 13.13 2.90
C SER A 148 -19.99 13.44 1.99
N GLY A 149 -21.05 12.63 2.07
CA GLY A 149 -22.22 12.75 1.19
C GLY A 149 -22.02 12.14 -0.21
N THR A 150 -20.90 11.44 -0.45
CA THR A 150 -20.63 10.70 -1.67
C THR A 150 -20.79 9.19 -1.44
N ALA A 151 -21.22 8.46 -2.46
CA ALA A 151 -21.31 7.00 -2.40
C ALA A 151 -20.01 6.36 -2.92
N ASN A 152 -19.41 5.47 -2.12
CA ASN A 152 -18.23 4.66 -2.49
C ASN A 152 -17.06 5.48 -3.06
N TYR A 153 -16.69 6.59 -2.42
CA TYR A 153 -15.61 7.46 -2.91
C TYR A 153 -14.28 6.72 -3.10
N GLU A 154 -13.96 5.77 -2.22
CA GLU A 154 -12.76 4.94 -2.30
C GLU A 154 -12.66 4.14 -3.61
N ASN A 155 -13.78 3.84 -4.27
CA ASN A 155 -13.79 3.15 -5.55
C ASN A 155 -13.58 4.11 -6.74
N GLN A 156 -13.70 5.41 -6.51
CA GLN A 156 -13.58 6.46 -7.53
C GLN A 156 -12.17 7.06 -7.60
N VAL A 157 -11.33 6.83 -6.60
CA VAL A 157 -9.90 7.18 -6.60
C VAL A 157 -9.17 6.16 -7.49
N GLN A 158 -9.05 6.43 -8.79
CA GLN A 158 -8.51 5.49 -9.78
C GLN A 158 -7.31 6.04 -10.57
N PHE A 159 -7.10 7.35 -10.52
CA PHE A 159 -6.07 8.04 -11.29
C PHE A 159 -4.93 8.54 -10.40
N ASP A 160 -3.78 8.79 -11.02
CA ASP A 160 -2.54 9.17 -10.34
C ASP A 160 -2.66 10.48 -9.55
N ASP A 161 -3.55 11.39 -10.00
CA ASP A 161 -3.77 12.71 -9.39
C ASP A 161 -4.91 12.73 -8.36
N ASP A 162 -5.57 11.59 -8.11
CA ASP A 162 -6.61 11.51 -7.09
C ASP A 162 -5.99 11.55 -5.70
N ILE A 163 -6.62 12.25 -4.75
CA ILE A 163 -6.20 12.27 -3.35
C ILE A 163 -6.75 11.01 -2.66
N PRO A 164 -5.91 10.02 -2.30
CA PRO A 164 -6.41 8.78 -1.75
C PRO A 164 -6.91 8.97 -0.32
N ASN A 165 -8.01 8.29 0.02
CA ASN A 165 -8.44 8.15 1.41
C ASN A 165 -7.77 6.92 2.08
N ARG A 166 -7.87 6.83 3.41
CA ARG A 166 -7.25 5.73 4.17
C ARG A 166 -7.74 4.35 3.71
N LYS A 167 -9.03 4.21 3.40
CA LYS A 167 -9.61 2.93 2.98
C LYS A 167 -9.04 2.46 1.64
N PHE A 168 -8.96 3.34 0.66
CA PHE A 168 -8.33 3.06 -0.63
C PHE A 168 -6.90 2.54 -0.44
N VAL A 169 -6.08 3.21 0.38
CA VAL A 169 -4.70 2.78 0.65
C VAL A 169 -4.66 1.41 1.32
N VAL A 170 -5.47 1.20 2.36
CA VAL A 170 -5.53 -0.08 3.08
C VAL A 170 -5.95 -1.21 2.16
N ASP A 171 -7.02 -1.02 1.38
CA ASP A 171 -7.53 -2.02 0.45
C ASP A 171 -6.49 -2.31 -0.65
N ARG A 172 -5.80 -1.29 -1.17
CA ARG A 172 -4.77 -1.45 -2.20
C ARG A 172 -3.58 -2.27 -1.70
N ILE A 173 -3.17 -2.07 -0.44
CA ILE A 173 -2.13 -2.86 0.21
C ILE A 173 -2.64 -4.28 0.47
N GLN A 174 -3.79 -4.43 1.11
CA GLN A 174 -4.36 -5.75 1.42
C GLN A 174 -4.53 -6.59 0.15
N ASN A 175 -5.07 -6.04 -0.93
CA ASN A 175 -5.22 -6.73 -2.20
C ASN A 175 -3.88 -7.09 -2.86
N ALA A 176 -2.80 -6.33 -2.60
CA ALA A 176 -1.47 -6.70 -3.08
C ALA A 176 -0.88 -7.90 -2.34
N PHE A 177 -1.36 -8.22 -1.14
CA PHE A 177 -0.87 -9.31 -0.30
C PHE A 177 -1.88 -10.45 -0.09
N LEU A 178 -3.15 -10.25 -0.44
CA LEU A 178 -4.18 -11.29 -0.43
C LEU A 178 -3.87 -12.31 -1.52
N GLY A 179 -3.49 -13.52 -1.11
CA GLY A 179 -3.04 -14.60 -2.00
C GLY A 179 -1.54 -14.63 -2.26
N PHE A 180 -0.75 -13.74 -1.65
CA PHE A 180 0.72 -13.83 -1.73
C PHE A 180 1.25 -14.88 -0.75
N SER A 181 1.16 -16.16 -1.11
CA SER A 181 2.09 -17.18 -0.62
C SER A 181 3.23 -17.24 -1.63
N SER A 182 4.45 -16.87 -1.24
CA SER A 182 5.61 -17.15 -2.10
C SER A 182 5.97 -18.63 -1.90
N PRO A 183 5.70 -19.54 -2.87
CA PRO A 183 6.09 -20.94 -2.74
C PRO A 183 7.61 -21.12 -2.84
N GLN A 184 8.37 -20.04 -3.02
CA GLN A 184 9.81 -20.11 -3.26
C GLN A 184 10.60 -18.98 -2.60
N ILE A 185 11.85 -19.30 -2.26
CA ILE A 185 12.94 -18.37 -1.95
C ILE A 185 13.98 -18.56 -3.06
N THR A 186 14.32 -17.51 -3.80
CA THR A 186 15.26 -17.59 -4.93
C THR A 186 16.29 -16.47 -4.89
N SER A 187 17.51 -16.78 -5.31
CA SER A 187 18.58 -15.83 -5.58
C SER A 187 19.40 -16.35 -6.76
N GLY A 188 19.22 -15.74 -7.93
CA GLY A 188 19.85 -16.24 -9.16
C GLY A 188 19.31 -17.61 -9.56
N ASP A 189 20.20 -18.57 -9.71
CA ASP A 189 19.90 -19.98 -10.05
C ASP A 189 19.82 -20.91 -8.81
N THR A 190 19.90 -20.33 -7.60
CA THR A 190 19.71 -21.05 -6.34
C THR A 190 18.31 -20.81 -5.82
N GLN A 191 17.59 -21.88 -5.48
CA GLN A 191 16.21 -21.77 -5.00
C GLN A 191 15.82 -22.86 -4.00
N VAL A 192 14.88 -22.50 -3.10
CA VAL A 192 14.08 -23.43 -2.31
C VAL A 192 12.65 -23.25 -2.77
N LYS A 193 11.98 -24.30 -3.24
CA LYS A 193 10.62 -24.23 -3.78
C LYS A 193 9.77 -25.39 -3.29
N VAL A 194 8.50 -25.12 -3.01
CA VAL A 194 7.46 -26.12 -2.81
C VAL A 194 6.55 -26.17 -4.02
N THR A 195 6.10 -27.36 -4.40
CA THR A 195 5.05 -27.58 -5.39
C THR A 195 3.99 -28.48 -4.76
N ASP A 196 2.72 -28.20 -5.03
CA ASP A 196 1.62 -29.05 -4.62
C ASP A 196 0.78 -29.50 -5.82
N ILE A 197 0.41 -30.77 -5.84
CA ILE A 197 -0.34 -31.38 -6.93
C ILE A 197 -1.72 -30.76 -7.14
N SER A 198 -2.32 -30.20 -6.09
CA SER A 198 -3.61 -29.50 -6.18
C SER A 198 -3.50 -28.15 -6.90
N GLU A 199 -2.28 -27.60 -7.03
CA GLU A 199 -2.04 -26.28 -7.61
C GLU A 199 -1.37 -26.34 -9.00
N ASP A 200 -0.45 -27.28 -9.26
CA ASP A 200 0.41 -27.26 -10.46
C ASP A 200 0.47 -28.60 -11.23
N SER A 201 -0.46 -29.54 -10.96
CA SER A 201 -0.57 -30.85 -11.64
C SER A 201 0.72 -31.71 -11.69
N THR A 202 1.72 -31.35 -10.89
CA THR A 202 2.99 -32.03 -10.72
C THR A 202 3.05 -32.62 -9.31
N ILE A 203 3.94 -33.59 -9.09
CA ILE A 203 4.08 -34.27 -7.79
C ILE A 203 4.26 -33.24 -6.66
N SER A 204 3.57 -33.42 -5.53
CA SER A 204 3.81 -32.60 -4.33
C SER A 204 5.21 -32.87 -3.79
N GLN A 205 6.06 -31.84 -3.75
CA GLN A 205 7.44 -31.94 -3.30
C GLN A 205 7.95 -30.59 -2.77
N ALA A 206 8.91 -30.64 -1.87
CA ALA A 206 9.77 -29.50 -1.56
C ALA A 206 11.17 -29.78 -2.07
N PHE A 207 11.87 -28.81 -2.65
CA PHE A 207 13.20 -29.06 -3.17
C PHE A 207 14.14 -27.86 -3.03
N VAL A 208 15.43 -28.17 -3.10
CA VAL A 208 16.53 -27.21 -3.04
C VAL A 208 17.43 -27.40 -4.26
N ASP A 209 17.56 -26.34 -5.06
CA ASP A 209 18.54 -26.24 -6.13
C ASP A 209 19.65 -25.29 -5.69
N ILE A 210 20.91 -25.70 -5.89
CA ILE A 210 22.10 -24.86 -5.68
C ILE A 210 22.81 -24.73 -7.04
N ASN A 211 23.01 -23.50 -7.51
CA ASN A 211 23.60 -23.23 -8.83
C ASN A 211 22.91 -23.97 -9.99
N GLY A 212 21.57 -24.02 -9.96
CA GLY A 212 20.75 -24.73 -10.94
C GLY A 212 20.80 -26.26 -10.85
N GLN A 213 21.45 -26.85 -9.84
CA GLN A 213 21.53 -28.30 -9.65
C GLN A 213 20.69 -28.75 -8.44
N ARG A 214 19.85 -29.77 -8.66
CA ARG A 214 19.01 -30.36 -7.59
C ARG A 214 19.90 -31.03 -6.54
N THR A 215 19.87 -30.51 -5.33
CA THR A 215 20.64 -31.03 -4.19
C THR A 215 19.77 -31.84 -3.24
N ALA A 216 18.51 -31.44 -3.03
CA ALA A 216 17.58 -32.14 -2.16
C ALA A 216 16.16 -32.09 -2.70
N THR A 217 15.44 -33.21 -2.61
CA THR A 217 14.01 -33.30 -2.90
C THR A 217 13.31 -34.06 -1.79
N PHE A 218 12.28 -33.47 -1.22
CA PHE A 218 11.42 -34.05 -0.19
C PHE A 218 10.08 -34.39 -0.83
N PHE A 219 9.76 -35.68 -0.89
CA PHE A 219 8.48 -36.20 -1.31
C PHE A 219 7.68 -36.66 -0.08
N GLU A 220 6.43 -37.02 -0.30
CA GLU A 220 5.56 -37.58 0.75
C GLU A 220 6.14 -38.85 1.40
N GLU A 221 6.72 -39.76 0.61
CA GLU A 221 7.19 -41.07 1.11
C GLU A 221 8.72 -41.21 1.20
N ARG A 222 9.48 -40.25 0.66
CA ARG A 222 10.94 -40.36 0.57
C ARG A 222 11.62 -38.99 0.53
N THR A 223 12.89 -38.99 0.89
CA THR A 223 13.78 -37.84 0.71
C THR A 223 14.96 -38.28 -0.14
N GLU A 224 15.28 -37.48 -1.15
CA GLU A 224 16.47 -37.62 -1.99
C GLU A 224 17.44 -36.49 -1.61
N LEU A 225 18.68 -36.85 -1.26
CA LEU A 225 19.76 -35.94 -0.91
C LEU A 225 20.96 -36.31 -1.78
N PHE A 226 21.25 -35.48 -2.80
CA PHE A 226 22.20 -35.82 -3.86
C PHE A 226 21.87 -37.20 -4.45
N ASP A 227 22.81 -38.15 -4.39
CA ASP A 227 22.66 -39.51 -4.91
C ASP A 227 22.15 -40.52 -3.87
N ILE A 228 21.68 -40.07 -2.70
CA ILE A 228 21.14 -40.93 -1.63
C ILE A 228 19.63 -40.77 -1.55
N MET A 229 18.93 -41.89 -1.38
CA MET A 229 17.50 -41.93 -1.10
C MET A 229 17.24 -42.52 0.29
N ILE A 230 16.40 -41.85 1.07
CA ILE A 230 15.86 -42.33 2.34
C ILE A 230 14.36 -42.57 2.14
N LYS A 231 13.93 -43.82 2.25
CA LYS A 231 12.52 -44.23 2.16
C LYS A 231 12.15 -45.07 3.38
N GLY A 232 11.26 -44.55 4.23
CA GLY A 232 10.93 -45.19 5.51
C GLY A 232 12.19 -45.40 6.36
N SER A 233 12.52 -46.65 6.68
CA SER A 233 13.73 -47.04 7.42
C SER A 233 14.90 -47.50 6.53
N THR A 234 14.79 -47.34 5.21
CA THR A 234 15.81 -47.77 4.24
C THR A 234 16.62 -46.57 3.74
N ILE A 235 17.95 -46.71 3.74
CA ILE A 235 18.88 -45.82 3.06
C ILE A 235 19.44 -46.59 1.86
N SER A 236 19.36 -46.02 0.66
CA SER A 236 19.87 -46.64 -0.58
C SER A 236 20.51 -45.61 -1.49
N SER A 237 21.27 -46.05 -2.48
CA SER A 237 21.64 -45.17 -3.59
C SER A 237 20.40 -44.87 -4.45
N TYR A 238 20.33 -43.63 -4.96
CA TYR A 238 19.31 -43.18 -5.90
C TYR A 238 19.60 -43.70 -7.32
N LEU A 239 20.87 -43.80 -7.72
CA LEU A 239 21.28 -44.26 -9.04
C LEU A 239 21.33 -45.78 -9.11
N SER A 240 20.71 -46.38 -10.13
CA SER A 240 20.79 -47.83 -10.35
C SER A 240 22.22 -48.29 -10.58
N ASN A 241 22.57 -49.48 -10.06
CA ASN A 241 23.90 -50.10 -10.18
C ASN A 241 25.06 -49.25 -9.61
N SER A 242 24.77 -48.37 -8.64
CA SER A 242 25.81 -47.64 -7.91
C SER A 242 25.90 -48.14 -6.48
N ASP A 243 27.11 -48.11 -5.94
CA ASP A 243 27.37 -48.51 -4.57
C ASP A 243 26.84 -47.46 -3.59
N LEU A 244 26.15 -47.90 -2.53
CA LEU A 244 25.95 -47.07 -1.35
C LEU A 244 27.23 -47.11 -0.53
N VAL A 245 28.02 -46.03 -0.61
CA VAL A 245 29.28 -45.92 0.13
C VAL A 245 29.01 -45.28 1.49
N LEU A 246 29.30 -46.04 2.55
CA LEU A 246 29.43 -45.51 3.91
C LEU A 246 30.92 -45.34 4.18
N GLU A 247 31.36 -44.13 4.50
CA GLU A 247 32.76 -43.84 4.80
C GLU A 247 32.91 -42.89 5.99
N SER A 248 34.08 -42.96 6.64
CA SER A 248 34.48 -41.99 7.67
C SER A 248 35.83 -41.41 7.29
N PRO A 249 35.97 -40.08 7.14
CA PRO A 249 37.24 -39.46 6.77
C PRO A 249 38.29 -39.62 7.89
N GLY A 250 39.56 -39.69 7.50
CA GLY A 250 40.71 -39.75 8.43
C GLY A 250 40.83 -41.10 9.13
N THR A 251 40.99 -41.07 10.47
CA THR A 251 41.14 -42.28 11.31
C THR A 251 39.84 -42.73 11.98
N GLY A 252 38.69 -42.21 11.53
CA GLY A 252 37.38 -42.63 12.04
C GLY A 252 36.96 -44.01 11.51
N SER A 253 35.83 -44.52 11.99
CA SER A 253 35.31 -45.83 11.59
C SER A 253 33.78 -45.80 11.48
N ILE A 254 33.23 -46.68 10.64
CA ILE A 254 31.79 -46.96 10.62
C ILE A 254 31.49 -47.85 11.82
N ARG A 255 30.68 -47.35 12.75
CA ARG A 255 30.35 -48.06 13.99
C ARG A 255 28.90 -48.55 13.94
N ILE A 256 28.73 -49.85 14.18
CA ILE A 256 27.44 -50.51 14.37
C ILE A 256 27.42 -50.98 15.81
N ASP A 257 26.55 -50.37 16.64
CA ASP A 257 26.60 -50.55 18.10
C ASP A 257 26.11 -51.91 18.59
N ASP A 258 25.24 -52.57 17.82
CA ASP A 258 24.68 -53.86 18.18
C ASP A 258 25.07 -54.91 17.11
N THR A 259 24.12 -55.35 16.28
CA THR A 259 24.35 -56.39 15.29
C THR A 259 24.33 -55.84 13.87
N LEU A 260 25.22 -56.36 13.02
CA LEU A 260 25.13 -56.21 11.56
C LEU A 260 24.37 -57.42 10.99
N HIS A 261 23.14 -57.20 10.57
CA HIS A 261 22.35 -58.21 9.87
C HIS A 261 22.68 -58.16 8.38
N ILE A 262 23.28 -59.24 7.85
CA ILE A 262 23.53 -59.40 6.40
C ILE A 262 22.53 -60.44 5.87
N ASN A 263 21.64 -60.02 4.98
CA ASN A 263 20.71 -60.93 4.33
C ASN A 263 21.46 -61.91 3.41
N SER A 264 20.94 -63.13 3.26
CA SER A 264 21.50 -64.11 2.33
C SER A 264 21.43 -63.64 0.89
N THR A 265 22.47 -63.90 0.10
CA THR A 265 22.46 -63.73 -1.36
C THR A 265 21.63 -64.82 -2.03
N PRO A 266 21.05 -64.54 -3.22
CA PRO A 266 20.99 -63.22 -3.83
C PRO A 266 20.03 -62.28 -3.10
N GLY A 267 20.31 -60.97 -3.17
CA GLY A 267 19.44 -59.94 -2.59
C GLY A 267 18.15 -59.74 -3.39
N LEU A 268 17.26 -58.86 -2.92
CA LEU A 268 16.10 -58.43 -3.70
C LEU A 268 16.58 -57.79 -5.02
N ASP A 269 15.95 -58.14 -6.14
CA ASP A 269 16.29 -57.70 -7.50
C ASP A 269 17.71 -58.05 -7.99
N ASP A 270 18.40 -58.96 -7.28
CA ASP A 270 19.63 -59.61 -7.72
C ASP A 270 19.34 -61.12 -7.89
N SER A 271 19.92 -61.76 -8.89
CA SER A 271 19.84 -63.22 -9.08
C SER A 271 21.17 -63.92 -8.81
N ILE A 272 22.22 -63.16 -8.52
CA ILE A 272 23.59 -63.66 -8.36
C ILE A 272 23.80 -64.17 -6.93
N LEU A 273 23.96 -65.49 -6.81
CA LEU A 273 24.24 -66.14 -5.52
C LEU A 273 25.65 -65.82 -5.01
N ASP A 274 26.64 -65.80 -5.89
CA ASP A 274 28.04 -65.54 -5.56
C ASP A 274 28.49 -64.19 -6.14
N PRO A 275 28.65 -63.12 -5.32
CA PRO A 275 28.97 -61.79 -5.80
C PRO A 275 30.26 -61.76 -6.62
N ALA A 276 30.33 -60.99 -7.71
CA ALA A 276 31.57 -60.82 -8.46
C ALA A 276 32.71 -60.29 -7.56
N ALA A 277 33.94 -60.79 -7.79
CA ALA A 277 35.13 -60.36 -7.05
C ALA A 277 35.29 -58.83 -7.17
N PRO A 278 35.56 -58.11 -6.06
CA PRO A 278 35.77 -56.68 -6.12
C PRO A 278 37.08 -56.36 -6.86
N SER A 279 37.20 -55.15 -7.41
CA SER A 279 38.48 -54.69 -7.98
C SER A 279 39.55 -54.46 -6.90
N ASP A 280 39.13 -54.19 -5.67
CA ASP A 280 40.00 -54.00 -4.51
C ASP A 280 39.35 -54.53 -3.23
N GLY A 281 40.16 -55.00 -2.28
CA GLY A 281 39.71 -55.48 -0.98
C GLY A 281 38.92 -56.79 -1.02
N VAL A 282 37.89 -56.87 -0.17
CA VAL A 282 37.11 -58.09 0.10
C VAL A 282 35.63 -57.74 0.20
N LYS A 283 34.78 -58.55 -0.44
CA LYS A 283 33.32 -58.55 -0.19
C LYS A 283 32.97 -59.66 0.79
N ILE A 284 32.20 -59.33 1.82
CA ILE A 284 31.61 -60.28 2.77
C ILE A 284 30.13 -60.44 2.41
N TYR A 285 29.65 -61.67 2.33
CA TYR A 285 28.26 -61.99 1.99
C TYR A 285 27.80 -63.24 2.73
N ALA A 286 26.48 -63.42 2.84
CA ALA A 286 25.89 -64.60 3.46
C ALA A 286 25.21 -65.48 2.41
N LYS A 287 25.32 -66.81 2.51
CA LYS A 287 24.51 -67.78 1.73
C LYS A 287 24.29 -69.05 2.56
N ALA A 288 23.64 -70.06 1.99
CA ALA A 288 23.44 -71.34 2.67
C ALA A 288 24.76 -71.90 3.22
N GLU A 289 24.71 -72.42 4.45
CA GLU A 289 25.88 -72.99 5.13
C GLU A 289 26.52 -74.10 4.27
N GLY A 290 27.83 -74.00 4.10
CA GLY A 290 28.63 -75.04 3.48
C GLY A 290 29.22 -75.96 4.52
N ASN A 291 30.35 -76.59 4.18
CA ASN A 291 31.05 -77.46 5.13
C ASN A 291 31.64 -76.65 6.32
N GLY A 292 31.69 -75.32 6.23
CA GLY A 292 32.13 -74.42 7.30
C GLY A 292 31.10 -74.16 8.40
N ASN A 293 29.81 -74.41 8.15
CA ASN A 293 28.68 -74.23 9.07
C ASN A 293 28.53 -72.81 9.65
N THR A 294 28.88 -71.76 8.91
CA THR A 294 28.64 -70.37 9.34
C THR A 294 27.74 -69.60 8.38
N GLY A 295 27.72 -69.99 7.10
CA GLY A 295 26.98 -69.29 6.07
C GLY A 295 27.58 -67.93 5.72
N ILE A 296 28.73 -67.55 6.28
CA ILE A 296 29.43 -66.28 6.02
C ILE A 296 30.58 -66.57 5.06
N TYR A 297 30.57 -65.91 3.91
CA TYR A 297 31.55 -66.10 2.85
C TYR A 297 32.28 -64.79 2.55
N TYR A 298 33.47 -64.93 1.98
CA TYR A 298 34.19 -63.81 1.39
C TYR A 298 34.54 -64.08 -0.07
N VAL A 299 34.78 -63.00 -0.82
CA VAL A 299 35.52 -63.03 -2.08
C VAL A 299 36.51 -61.87 -2.09
N ASN A 300 37.78 -62.16 -2.35
CA ASN A 300 38.81 -61.12 -2.44
C ASN A 300 39.03 -60.67 -3.90
N SER A 301 39.86 -59.64 -4.09
CA SER A 301 40.17 -59.10 -5.41
C SER A 301 40.92 -60.07 -6.34
N THR A 302 41.50 -61.16 -5.82
CA THR A 302 42.13 -62.23 -6.62
C THR A 302 41.17 -63.36 -6.98
N SER A 303 39.86 -63.18 -6.76
CA SER A 303 38.80 -64.18 -7.00
C SER A 303 38.84 -65.43 -6.12
N GLU A 304 39.59 -65.42 -5.01
CA GLU A 304 39.53 -66.48 -4.01
C GLU A 304 38.24 -66.35 -3.19
N ARG A 305 37.55 -67.47 -2.98
CA ARG A 305 36.27 -67.55 -2.26
C ARG A 305 36.32 -68.65 -1.23
N ASP A 306 35.92 -68.34 0.00
CA ASP A 306 35.76 -69.36 1.02
C ASP A 306 34.75 -68.95 2.10
N GLU A 307 34.33 -69.93 2.89
CA GLU A 307 33.49 -69.75 4.08
C GLU A 307 34.36 -69.39 5.29
N LEU A 308 34.00 -68.35 6.04
CA LEU A 308 34.65 -68.04 7.30
C LEU A 308 34.22 -69.07 8.34
N ILE A 309 35.14 -69.91 8.80
CA ILE A 309 34.82 -71.03 9.69
C ILE A 309 35.04 -70.73 11.17
N SER A 310 34.24 -71.34 12.05
CA SER A 310 34.46 -71.30 13.50
C SER A 310 35.74 -72.05 13.90
N ARG A 311 36.28 -71.73 15.09
CA ARG A 311 37.48 -72.39 15.64
C ARG A 311 37.34 -73.92 15.74
N ASN A 312 36.16 -74.42 16.08
CA ASN A 312 35.94 -75.86 16.20
C ASN A 312 35.99 -76.55 14.83
N ARG A 313 35.50 -75.88 13.78
CA ARG A 313 35.55 -76.38 12.40
C ARG A 313 36.96 -76.32 11.83
N SER A 314 37.73 -75.27 12.10
CA SER A 314 39.12 -75.19 11.63
C SER A 314 40.01 -76.29 12.22
N LEU A 315 39.83 -76.64 13.50
CA LEU A 315 40.56 -77.74 14.14
C LEU A 315 40.22 -79.11 13.53
N LEU A 316 38.94 -79.35 13.20
CA LEU A 316 38.52 -80.58 12.54
C LEU A 316 39.20 -80.73 11.16
N TYR A 317 39.25 -79.66 10.37
CA TYR A 317 39.94 -79.70 9.07
C TYR A 317 41.45 -79.90 9.22
N GLY A 318 42.08 -79.30 10.22
CA GLY A 318 43.51 -79.53 10.51
C GLY A 318 43.86 -80.89 11.08
N MET A 319 42.86 -81.72 11.46
CA MET A 319 43.07 -83.13 11.86
C MET A 319 42.89 -84.11 10.69
N LEU A 320 42.23 -83.67 9.61
CA LEU A 320 41.91 -84.49 8.44
C LEU A 320 42.94 -84.37 7.31
N PHE A 321 43.88 -83.41 7.42
CA PHE A 321 44.97 -83.15 6.48
C PHE A 321 46.27 -82.83 7.24
#